data_AF-A0A9W7Y4P0-F1
#
_entry.id   AF-A0A9W7Y4P0-F1
#
_cell.length_a   1.000
_cell.length_b   1.000
_cell.length_c   1.000
_cell.angle_alpha   90.00
_cell.angle_beta   90.00
_cell.angle_gamma   90.00
#
_symmetry.space_group_name_H-M   'P 1'
#
loop_
_entity.id
_entity.type
_entity.pdbx_description
1 polymer ?
#
loop_
_entity_poly.entity_id
_entity_poly.type
_entity_poly.pdbx_seq_one_letter_code
_entity_poly.pdbx_strand_id
1 'polypeptide(L)'
;NRSIDWLAIGGELGKSSIACRVKYHQNQELGIADPLQGHVDATNLEVQRQLSQGHQIDWAQVSQAVGLDVLKCLEICQVDTGKARWVYDPNTFSWEMADRMKAFIADNYPAPATPNFRAVSNYMWINREDCIHMSDMLQGNIVWTDEIKARVVDMRRKGMRYKDIGKQLSPNLSAAKVVA
;
A
#
# COMPACT_ATOMS: atom_id res chain seq x y z
N ASN A 1 -3.61 -17.50 -30.76
CA ASN A 1 -4.85 -16.69 -30.69
C ASN A 1 -5.82 -17.31 -29.70
N ARG A 2 -5.96 -16.71 -28.51
CA ARG A 2 -7.01 -17.11 -27.54
C ARG A 2 -8.32 -16.47 -28.00
N SER A 3 -9.34 -17.28 -28.29
CA SER A 3 -10.70 -16.77 -28.57
C SER A 3 -11.31 -16.19 -27.30
N ILE A 4 -11.80 -14.95 -27.35
CA ILE A 4 -12.53 -14.35 -26.23
C ILE A 4 -13.95 -14.92 -26.21
N ASP A 5 -14.36 -15.46 -25.06
CA ASP A 5 -15.72 -15.97 -24.86
C ASP A 5 -16.68 -14.84 -24.48
N TRP A 6 -17.27 -14.24 -25.52
CA TRP A 6 -18.21 -13.13 -25.35
C TRP A 6 -19.55 -13.53 -24.73
N LEU A 7 -19.90 -14.82 -24.74
CA LEU A 7 -21.12 -15.32 -24.11
C LEU A 7 -20.96 -15.36 -22.60
N ALA A 8 -19.82 -15.86 -22.10
CA ALA A 8 -19.50 -15.85 -20.68
C ALA A 8 -19.45 -14.41 -20.12
N ILE A 9 -18.73 -13.51 -20.81
CA ILE A 9 -18.63 -12.09 -20.41
C ILE A 9 -19.99 -11.40 -20.43
N GLY A 10 -20.83 -11.69 -21.43
CA GLY A 10 -22.19 -11.15 -21.50
C GLY A 10 -23.05 -11.60 -20.31
N GLY A 11 -22.93 -12.89 -19.94
CA GLY A 11 -23.61 -13.45 -18.77
C GLY A 11 -23.22 -12.77 -17.45
N GLU A 12 -21.93 -12.53 -17.23
CA GLU A 12 -21.43 -11.85 -16.02
C GLU A 12 -21.87 -10.37 -15.96
N LEU A 13 -21.92 -9.70 -17.11
CA LEU A 13 -22.23 -8.27 -17.19
C LEU A 13 -23.73 -7.97 -17.35
N GLY A 14 -24.58 -8.99 -17.45
CA GLY A 14 -26.02 -8.84 -17.75
C GLY A 14 -26.27 -8.16 -19.11
N LYS A 15 -25.37 -8.35 -20.08
CA LYS A 15 -25.41 -7.71 -21.40
C LYS A 15 -25.32 -8.75 -22.51
N SER A 16 -25.83 -8.42 -23.69
CA SER A 16 -25.71 -9.34 -24.83
C SER A 16 -24.24 -9.45 -25.28
N SER A 17 -23.84 -10.64 -25.73
CA SER A 17 -22.49 -10.88 -26.28
C SER A 17 -22.16 -9.94 -27.44
N ILE A 18 -23.17 -9.57 -28.23
CA ILE A 18 -23.07 -8.58 -29.32
C ILE A 18 -22.73 -7.19 -28.74
N ALA A 19 -23.41 -6.75 -27.68
CA ALA A 19 -23.12 -5.46 -27.05
C ALA A 19 -21.72 -5.41 -26.43
N CYS A 20 -21.27 -6.51 -25.79
CA CYS A 20 -19.91 -6.60 -25.24
C CYS A 20 -18.85 -6.56 -26.35
N ARG A 21 -19.07 -7.29 -27.45
CA ARG A 21 -18.17 -7.30 -28.61
C ARG A 21 -18.10 -5.93 -29.28
N VAL A 22 -19.24 -5.30 -29.53
CA VAL A 22 -19.32 -3.96 -30.16
C VAL A 22 -18.61 -2.93 -29.27
N LYS A 23 -18.83 -2.96 -27.95
CA LYS A 23 -18.17 -2.03 -27.03
C LYS A 23 -16.65 -2.27 -26.93
N TYR A 24 -16.21 -3.53 -26.97
CA TYR A 24 -14.79 -3.87 -27.02
C TYR A 24 -14.11 -3.34 -28.29
N HIS A 25 -14.71 -3.56 -29.46
CA HIS A 25 -14.17 -3.05 -30.72
C HIS A 25 -14.26 -1.52 -30.80
N GLN A 26 -15.33 -0.90 -30.32
CA GLN A 26 -15.40 0.56 -30.20
C GLN A 26 -14.30 1.12 -29.30
N ASN A 27 -13.98 0.47 -28.18
CA ASN A 27 -12.88 0.88 -27.31
C ASN A 27 -11.50 0.69 -27.97
N GLN A 28 -11.33 -0.32 -28.84
CA GLN A 28 -10.10 -0.52 -29.60
C GLN A 28 -9.96 0.41 -30.82
N GLU A 29 -11.05 0.68 -31.54
CA GLU A 29 -11.08 1.50 -32.76
C GLU A 29 -11.07 3.00 -32.47
N LEU A 30 -11.62 3.43 -31.33
CA LEU A 30 -11.64 4.85 -30.95
C LEU A 30 -10.37 5.32 -30.24
N GLY A 31 -9.39 4.43 -29.99
CA GLY A 31 -8.17 4.79 -29.26
C GLY A 31 -8.47 5.52 -27.94
N ILE A 32 -9.62 5.22 -27.31
CA ILE A 32 -10.03 5.86 -26.06
C ILE A 32 -9.03 5.38 -25.04
N ALA A 33 -8.01 6.21 -24.80
CA ALA A 33 -7.16 6.10 -23.65
C ALA A 33 -8.09 5.82 -22.46
N ASP A 34 -7.79 4.79 -21.68
CA ASP A 34 -8.50 4.54 -20.43
C ASP A 34 -8.69 5.91 -19.76
N PRO A 35 -9.92 6.34 -19.43
CA PRO A 35 -10.16 7.66 -18.87
C PRO A 35 -9.26 7.96 -17.67
N LEU A 36 -8.81 6.90 -16.97
CA LEU A 36 -7.82 7.00 -15.90
C LEU A 36 -6.37 7.15 -16.37
N GLN A 37 -5.99 6.68 -17.56
CA GLN A 37 -4.61 6.78 -18.06
C GLN A 37 -4.14 8.23 -18.18
N GLY A 38 -5.00 9.13 -18.68
CA GLY A 38 -4.68 10.57 -18.72
C GLY A 38 -4.43 11.15 -17.33
N HIS A 39 -5.21 10.73 -16.33
CA HIS A 39 -5.02 11.14 -14.94
C HIS A 39 -3.79 10.48 -14.29
N VAL A 40 -3.46 9.23 -14.62
CA VAL A 40 -2.24 8.55 -14.19
C VAL A 40 -1.03 9.32 -14.68
N ASP A 41 -0.99 9.64 -15.97
CA ASP A 41 0.13 10.35 -16.60
C ASP A 41 0.29 11.75 -16.00
N ALA A 42 -0.82 12.49 -15.84
CA ALA A 42 -0.81 13.80 -15.20
C ALA A 42 -0.35 13.76 -13.74
N THR A 43 -0.81 12.76 -12.97
CA THR A 43 -0.39 12.55 -11.57
C THR A 43 1.11 12.26 -11.50
N ASN A 44 1.61 11.34 -12.33
CA ASN A 44 3.01 10.97 -12.36
C ASN A 44 3.89 12.15 -12.77
N LEU A 45 3.46 12.93 -13.77
CA LEU A 45 4.18 14.10 -14.25
C LEU A 45 4.32 15.16 -13.15
N GLU A 46 3.24 15.47 -12.43
CA GLU A 46 3.27 16.47 -11.36
C GLU A 46 4.12 16.00 -10.17
N VAL A 47 4.04 14.73 -9.79
CA VAL A 47 4.92 14.15 -8.76
C VAL A 47 6.38 14.23 -9.19
N GLN A 48 6.72 13.85 -10.42
CA GLN A 48 8.10 13.96 -10.93
C GLN A 48 8.60 15.40 -10.98
N ARG A 49 7.73 16.35 -11.36
CA ARG A 49 8.03 17.78 -11.33
C ARG A 49 8.43 18.23 -9.93
N GLN A 50 7.65 17.89 -8.90
CA GLN A 50 7.96 18.23 -7.51
C GLN A 50 9.27 17.57 -7.03
N LEU A 51 9.52 16.30 -7.38
CA LEU A 51 10.79 15.63 -7.05
C LEU A 51 12.00 16.31 -7.69
N SER A 52 11.90 16.72 -8.96
CA SER A 52 12.98 17.44 -9.65
C SER A 52 13.31 18.79 -9.03
N GLN A 53 12.38 19.37 -8.27
CA GLN A 53 12.55 20.62 -7.53
C GLN A 53 13.10 20.38 -6.11
N GLY A 54 13.33 19.12 -5.72
CA GLY A 54 13.82 18.76 -4.38
C GLY A 54 12.77 18.90 -3.28
N HIS A 55 11.50 19.04 -3.63
CA HIS A 55 10.42 19.17 -2.66
C HIS A 55 9.94 17.79 -2.18
N GLN A 56 9.40 17.75 -0.96
CA GLN A 56 8.51 16.66 -0.56
C GLN A 56 7.23 16.74 -1.39
N ILE A 57 6.59 15.59 -1.65
CA ILE A 57 5.36 15.57 -2.45
C ILE A 57 4.21 16.20 -1.67
N ASP A 58 3.70 17.30 -2.19
CA ASP A 58 2.46 17.92 -1.74
C ASP A 58 1.29 17.34 -2.53
N TRP A 59 0.66 16.32 -1.95
CA TRP A 59 -0.47 15.64 -2.56
C TRP A 59 -1.72 16.52 -2.73
N ALA A 60 -1.87 17.59 -1.94
CA ALA A 60 -2.97 18.54 -2.14
C ALA A 60 -2.75 19.34 -3.43
N GLN A 61 -1.50 19.76 -3.69
CA GLN A 61 -1.14 20.39 -4.95
C GLN A 61 -1.30 19.43 -6.14
N VAL A 62 -0.89 18.17 -6.00
CA VAL A 62 -1.09 17.15 -7.06
C VAL A 62 -2.57 16.98 -7.38
N SER A 63 -3.40 16.82 -6.35
CA SER A 63 -4.85 16.71 -6.46
C SER A 63 -5.47 17.90 -7.20
N GLN A 64 -5.07 19.12 -6.84
CA GLN A 64 -5.54 20.34 -7.49
C GLN A 64 -5.12 20.42 -8.97
N ALA A 65 -3.88 20.02 -9.29
CA ALA A 65 -3.35 20.07 -10.65
C ALA A 65 -4.03 19.05 -11.58
N VAL A 66 -4.37 17.86 -11.07
CA VAL A 66 -4.95 16.76 -11.85
C VAL A 66 -6.48 16.80 -11.86
N GLY A 67 -7.10 17.50 -10.90
CA GLY A 67 -8.56 17.57 -10.76
C GLY A 67 -9.20 16.31 -10.16
N LEU A 68 -8.44 15.55 -9.36
CA LEU A 68 -8.90 14.37 -8.64
C LEU A 68 -8.75 14.58 -7.13
N ASP A 69 -9.44 13.77 -6.31
CA ASP A 69 -9.19 13.77 -4.87
C ASP A 69 -7.80 13.20 -4.53
N VAL A 70 -7.27 13.60 -3.38
CA VAL A 70 -5.93 13.21 -2.90
C VAL A 70 -5.78 11.70 -2.83
N LEU A 71 -6.79 11.00 -2.30
CA LEU A 71 -6.73 9.54 -2.15
C LEU A 71 -6.63 8.89 -3.53
N LYS A 72 -7.37 9.37 -4.53
CA LYS A 72 -7.29 8.84 -5.88
C LYS A 72 -5.94 9.10 -6.54
N CYS A 73 -5.36 10.28 -6.38
CA CYS A 73 -3.99 10.56 -6.83
C CYS A 73 -2.99 9.58 -6.21
N LEU A 74 -3.10 9.33 -4.89
CA LEU A 74 -2.28 8.35 -4.17
C LEU A 74 -2.47 6.93 -4.73
N GLU A 75 -3.69 6.53 -5.06
CA GLU A 75 -3.99 5.19 -5.59
C GLU A 75 -3.47 4.95 -7.00
N ILE A 76 -3.45 5.99 -7.86
CA ILE A 76 -3.11 5.83 -9.27
C ILE A 76 -1.67 6.18 -9.59
N CYS A 77 -0.97 6.90 -8.70
CA CYS A 77 0.43 7.26 -8.90
C CYS A 77 1.34 6.02 -8.98
N GLN A 78 2.18 6.01 -10.01
CA GLN A 78 3.11 4.91 -10.35
C GLN A 78 4.58 5.31 -10.18
N VAL A 79 4.86 6.46 -9.57
CA VAL A 79 6.23 6.89 -9.29
C VAL A 79 6.75 6.14 -8.06
N ASP A 80 7.78 5.33 -8.25
CA ASP A 80 8.48 4.62 -7.17
C ASP A 80 9.87 5.19 -6.88
N THR A 81 10.40 6.03 -7.78
CA THR A 81 11.72 6.66 -7.63
C THR A 81 11.79 7.51 -6.38
N GLY A 82 12.84 7.30 -5.57
CA GLY A 82 13.11 8.11 -4.38
C GLY A 82 12.35 7.69 -3.13
N LYS A 83 11.55 6.61 -3.17
CA LYS A 83 10.91 6.05 -1.97
C LYS A 83 11.95 5.42 -1.05
N ALA A 84 11.80 5.67 0.25
CA ALA A 84 12.67 5.10 1.27
C ALA A 84 12.43 3.59 1.41
N ARG A 85 13.48 2.84 1.72
CA ARG A 85 13.34 1.47 2.24
C ARG A 85 13.06 1.56 3.73
N TRP A 86 12.12 0.75 4.21
CA TRP A 86 11.92 0.59 5.63
C TRP A 86 12.49 -0.76 6.07
N VAL A 87 13.37 -0.72 7.07
CA VAL A 87 14.04 -1.90 7.63
C VAL A 87 13.73 -1.92 9.11
N TYR A 88 13.14 -3.01 9.59
CA TYR A 88 12.91 -3.22 11.01
C TYR A 88 14.24 -3.52 11.70
N ASP A 89 14.64 -2.66 12.63
CA ASP A 89 15.75 -2.90 13.56
C ASP A 89 15.22 -2.96 14.99
N PRO A 90 15.20 -4.15 15.63
CA PRO A 90 14.63 -4.31 16.97
C PRO A 90 15.34 -3.48 18.07
N ASN A 91 16.51 -2.89 17.79
CA ASN A 91 17.25 -2.07 18.75
C ASN A 91 16.92 -0.58 18.65
N THR A 92 16.59 -0.09 17.46
CA THR A 92 16.41 1.35 17.18
C THR A 92 14.98 1.70 16.74
N PHE A 93 14.17 0.68 16.47
CA PHE A 93 12.85 0.87 15.89
C PHE A 93 11.86 1.58 16.82
N SER A 94 11.13 2.54 16.25
CA SER A 94 10.01 3.27 16.86
C SER A 94 8.71 2.96 16.10
N TRP A 95 7.61 2.83 16.83
CA TRP A 95 6.28 2.61 16.25
C TRP A 95 5.66 3.84 15.61
N GLU A 96 6.24 5.04 15.76
CA GLU A 96 5.67 6.29 15.28
C GLU A 96 5.31 6.25 13.78
N MET A 97 6.20 5.74 12.94
CA MET A 97 5.98 5.62 11.51
C MET A 97 4.85 4.61 11.19
N ALA A 98 4.81 3.51 11.93
CA ALA A 98 3.78 2.49 11.78
C ALA A 98 2.41 2.98 12.28
N ASP A 99 2.38 3.80 13.33
CA ASP A 99 1.17 4.43 13.84
C ASP A 99 0.61 5.46 12.86
N ARG A 100 1.48 6.25 12.19
CA ARG A 100 1.07 7.14 11.09
C ARG A 100 0.46 6.36 9.92
N MET A 101 1.07 5.25 9.53
CA MET A 101 0.53 4.38 8.48
C MET A 101 -0.83 3.81 8.89
N LYS A 102 -0.96 3.34 10.14
CA LYS A 102 -2.19 2.80 10.68
C LYS A 102 -3.32 3.84 10.71
N ALA A 103 -3.02 5.07 11.10
CA ALA A 103 -3.98 6.17 11.09
C ALA A 103 -4.48 6.44 9.67
N PHE A 104 -3.56 6.58 8.71
CA PHE A 104 -3.92 6.75 7.29
C PHE A 104 -4.81 5.62 6.77
N ILE A 105 -4.48 4.36 7.08
CA ILE A 105 -5.29 3.20 6.68
C ILE A 105 -6.68 3.27 7.31
N ALA A 106 -6.78 3.57 8.61
CA ALA A 106 -8.07 3.64 9.30
C ALA A 106 -8.99 4.74 8.73
N ASP A 107 -8.41 5.89 8.37
CA ASP A 107 -9.17 7.04 7.86
C ASP A 107 -9.65 6.86 6.41
N ASN A 108 -8.87 6.14 5.58
CA ASN A 108 -9.14 6.04 4.14
C ASN A 108 -9.66 4.66 3.69
N TYR A 109 -9.39 3.61 4.47
CA TYR A 109 -9.76 2.23 4.17
C TYR A 109 -10.41 1.56 5.40
N PRO A 110 -11.55 2.07 5.89
CA PRO A 110 -12.23 1.48 7.05
C PRO A 110 -12.69 0.05 6.74
N ALA A 111 -12.63 -0.81 7.75
CA ALA A 111 -13.06 -2.20 7.62
C ALA A 111 -14.52 -2.28 7.11
N PRO A 112 -14.84 -3.19 6.17
CA PRO A 112 -14.04 -4.34 5.74
C PRO A 112 -13.17 -4.07 4.50
N ALA A 113 -12.95 -2.81 4.10
CA ALA A 113 -12.16 -2.51 2.91
C ALA A 113 -10.70 -2.97 3.08
N THR A 114 -10.15 -3.62 2.05
CA THR A 114 -8.73 -3.95 1.98
C THR A 114 -7.93 -2.67 1.67
N PRO A 115 -6.88 -2.34 2.43
CA PRO A 115 -6.06 -1.17 2.16
C PRO A 115 -5.40 -1.25 0.79
N ASN A 116 -5.40 -0.15 0.03
CA ASN A 116 -4.60 -0.04 -1.18
C ASN A 116 -3.16 0.33 -0.82
N PHE A 117 -2.27 -0.66 -0.78
CA PHE A 117 -0.88 -0.44 -0.38
C PHE A 117 -0.08 0.44 -1.36
N ARG A 118 -0.55 0.69 -2.58
CA ARG A 118 0.05 1.71 -3.46
C ARG A 118 -0.21 3.11 -2.89
N ALA A 119 -1.43 3.40 -2.46
CA ALA A 119 -1.75 4.67 -1.82
C ALA A 119 -1.01 4.83 -0.49
N VAL A 120 -0.95 3.78 0.33
CA VAL A 120 -0.17 3.78 1.58
C VAL A 120 1.31 4.05 1.31
N SER A 121 1.90 3.38 0.32
CA SER A 121 3.29 3.58 -0.12
C SER A 121 3.55 5.01 -0.57
N ASN A 122 2.63 5.59 -1.35
CA ASN A 122 2.74 6.95 -1.86
C ASN A 122 2.56 7.99 -0.74
N TYR A 123 1.67 7.75 0.22
CA TYR A 123 1.46 8.62 1.38
C TYR A 123 2.66 8.61 2.32
N MET A 124 3.18 7.42 2.64
CA MET A 124 4.33 7.24 3.53
C MET A 124 5.67 7.57 2.85
N TRP A 125 5.68 7.66 1.52
CA TRP A 125 6.89 7.73 0.69
C TRP A 125 7.90 6.60 0.97
N ILE A 126 7.36 5.40 1.22
CA ILE A 126 8.10 4.17 1.53
C ILE A 126 7.74 3.11 0.50
N ASN A 127 8.67 2.21 0.20
CA ASN A 127 8.42 1.11 -0.73
C ASN A 127 7.20 0.27 -0.32
N ARG A 128 6.37 -0.08 -1.31
CA ARG A 128 5.10 -0.78 -1.09
C ARG A 128 5.24 -2.07 -0.28
N GLU A 129 6.22 -2.91 -0.63
CA GLU A 129 6.46 -4.18 0.06
C GLU A 129 6.82 -3.96 1.53
N ASP A 130 7.52 -2.86 1.84
CA ASP A 130 7.87 -2.55 3.23
C ASP A 130 6.66 -2.03 4.01
N CYS A 131 5.74 -1.29 3.38
CA CYS A 131 4.46 -0.93 4.00
C CYS A 131 3.58 -2.16 4.29
N ILE A 132 3.58 -3.15 3.38
CA ILE A 132 2.89 -4.43 3.59
C ILE A 132 3.49 -5.14 4.80
N HIS A 133 4.82 -5.30 4.82
CA HIS A 133 5.52 -5.95 5.92
C HIS A 133 5.29 -5.22 7.25
N MET A 134 5.35 -3.90 7.27
CA MET A 134 5.04 -3.10 8.46
C MET A 134 3.60 -3.33 8.95
N SER A 135 2.64 -3.45 8.03
CA SER A 135 1.24 -3.73 8.36
C SER A 135 1.07 -5.14 8.96
N ASP A 136 1.76 -6.13 8.40
CA ASP A 136 1.76 -7.50 8.94
C ASP A 136 2.34 -7.53 10.36
N MET A 137 3.45 -6.82 10.58
CA MET A 137 4.04 -6.68 11.91
C MET A 137 3.08 -6.02 12.89
N LEU A 138 2.37 -4.96 12.51
CA LEU A 138 1.34 -4.33 13.35
C LEU A 138 0.22 -5.29 13.75
N GLN A 139 -0.10 -6.27 12.90
CA GLN A 139 -1.11 -7.31 13.18
C GLN A 139 -0.55 -8.45 14.04
N GLY A 140 0.72 -8.39 14.43
CA GLY A 140 1.38 -9.43 15.23
C GLY A 140 1.87 -10.62 14.40
N ASN A 141 2.06 -10.43 13.09
CA ASN A 141 2.71 -11.39 12.21
C ASN A 141 4.19 -10.99 12.09
N ILE A 142 5.03 -11.60 12.94
CA ILE A 142 6.47 -11.31 12.98
C ILE A 142 7.24 -12.46 12.33
N VAL A 143 8.21 -12.11 11.50
CA VAL A 143 9.23 -13.04 10.99
C VAL A 143 10.28 -13.25 12.08
N TRP A 144 10.40 -14.47 12.60
CA TRP A 144 11.34 -14.79 13.68
C TRP A 144 12.77 -14.99 13.18
N THR A 145 13.54 -13.90 13.08
CA THR A 145 14.98 -13.95 12.78
C THR A 145 15.82 -14.25 14.02
N ASP A 146 17.09 -14.61 13.83
CA ASP A 146 17.99 -14.90 14.94
C ASP A 146 18.30 -13.66 15.77
N GLU A 147 18.31 -12.48 15.16
CA GLU A 147 18.44 -11.19 15.85
C GLU A 147 17.23 -10.92 16.77
N ILE A 148 16.01 -11.17 16.28
CA ILE A 148 14.80 -11.03 17.09
C ILE A 148 14.79 -12.03 18.25
N LYS A 149 15.17 -13.29 17.99
CA LYS A 149 15.30 -14.31 19.06
C LYS A 149 16.34 -13.90 20.11
N ALA A 150 17.52 -13.45 19.68
CA ALA A 150 18.57 -12.98 20.59
C ALA A 150 18.09 -11.80 21.43
N ARG A 151 17.34 -10.87 20.83
CA ARG A 151 16.73 -9.74 21.55
C ARG A 151 15.68 -10.18 22.57
N VAL A 152 14.83 -11.15 22.24
CA VAL A 152 13.89 -11.75 23.21
C VAL A 152 14.64 -12.36 24.40
N VAL A 153 15.69 -13.13 24.14
CA VAL A 153 16.52 -13.74 25.20
C VAL A 153 17.15 -12.67 26.10
N ASP A 154 17.72 -11.60 25.51
CA ASP A 154 18.28 -10.47 26.26
C ASP A 154 17.22 -9.78 27.15
N MET A 155 16.04 -9.47 26.61
CA MET A 155 14.95 -8.86 27.38
C MET A 155 14.44 -9.78 28.50
N ARG A 156 14.38 -11.10 28.25
CA ARG A 156 14.03 -12.10 29.29
C ARG A 156 15.08 -12.16 30.39
N ARG A 157 16.38 -12.14 30.04
CA ARG A 157 17.49 -12.10 31.01
C ARG A 157 17.43 -10.84 31.89
N LYS A 158 16.95 -9.73 31.34
CA LYS A 158 16.69 -8.47 32.08
C LYS A 158 15.41 -8.50 32.93
N GLY A 159 14.72 -9.63 33.01
CA GLY A 159 13.53 -9.83 33.86
C GLY A 159 12.20 -9.42 33.23
N MET A 160 12.17 -8.98 31.97
CA MET A 160 10.93 -8.56 31.31
C MET A 160 10.02 -9.76 31.03
N ARG A 161 8.70 -9.64 31.27
CA ARG A 161 7.74 -10.73 31.00
C ARG A 161 7.45 -10.85 29.50
N TYR A 162 7.12 -12.05 29.01
CA TYR A 162 6.80 -12.28 27.59
C TYR A 162 5.68 -11.40 27.04
N LYS A 163 4.67 -11.07 27.85
CA LYS A 163 3.60 -10.14 27.44
C LYS A 163 4.11 -8.71 27.18
N ASP A 164 5.12 -8.29 27.93
CA ASP A 164 5.69 -6.94 27.85
C ASP A 164 6.70 -6.91 26.68
N ILE A 165 7.45 -8.00 26.46
CA ILE A 165 8.27 -8.23 25.26
C ILE A 165 7.41 -8.22 24.00
N GLY A 166 6.28 -8.92 24.02
CA GLY A 166 5.36 -9.00 22.89
C GLY A 166 4.97 -7.60 22.41
N LYS A 167 4.56 -6.74 23.35
CA LYS A 167 4.21 -5.33 23.07
C LYS A 167 5.37 -4.51 22.50
N GLN A 168 6.62 -4.80 22.87
CA GLN A 168 7.77 -4.12 22.27
C GLN A 168 8.02 -4.55 20.83
N LEU A 169 7.81 -5.84 20.52
CA LEU A 169 8.02 -6.40 19.19
C LEU A 169 6.86 -6.10 18.23
N SER A 170 5.63 -6.06 18.73
CA SER A 170 4.45 -5.61 18.00
C SER A 170 3.28 -5.33 18.94
N PRO A 171 2.49 -4.26 18.71
CA PRO A 171 1.35 -3.92 19.55
C PRO A 171 0.33 -5.06 19.71
N ASN A 172 0.18 -5.91 18.69
CA ASN A 172 -0.81 -6.99 18.66
C ASN A 172 -0.18 -8.39 18.76
N LEU A 173 1.11 -8.51 19.09
CA LEU A 173 1.73 -9.81 19.31
C LEU A 173 1.28 -10.41 20.64
N SER A 174 0.67 -11.59 20.60
CA SER A 174 0.26 -12.31 21.80
C SER A 174 1.46 -12.94 22.51
N ALA A 175 1.39 -13.03 23.84
CA ALA A 175 2.47 -13.62 24.65
C ALA A 175 2.81 -15.07 24.24
N ALA A 176 1.82 -15.85 23.80
CA ALA A 176 2.01 -17.22 23.35
C ALA A 176 2.89 -17.33 22.10
N LYS A 177 2.86 -16.32 21.21
CA LYS A 177 3.70 -16.28 20.01
C LYS A 177 5.17 -15.93 20.30
N VAL A 178 5.47 -15.37 21.48
CA VAL A 178 6.84 -14.98 21.89
C VAL A 178 7.60 -16.14 22.53
N VAL A 179 6.92 -17.24 22.85
CA VAL A 179 7.55 -18.43 23.44
C VAL A 179 8.22 -19.21 22.31
N ALA A 180 9.54 -19.02 22.16
CA ALA A 180 10.41 -19.86 21.35
C ALA A 180 10.99 -20.99 22.20
#